data_AF-A0A7J8Z2W9-F1
#
_entry.id   AF-A0A7J8Z2W9-F1
#
_cell.length_a   1.000
_cell.length_b   1.000
_cell.length_c   1.000
_cell.angle_alpha   90.00
_cell.angle_beta   90.00
_cell.angle_gamma   90.00
#
_symmetry.space_group_name_H-M   'P 1'
#
loop_
_entity.id
_entity.type
_entity.pdbx_description
1 polymer ?
#
loop_
_entity_poly.entity_id
_entity_poly.type
_entity_poly.pdbx_seq_one_letter_code
_entity_poly.pdbx_strand_id
1 'polypeptide(L)'
;MYYLQDLHSQKKGDLLMKDFLMQIKMFYDHLASCGEVISKPEYVTAILNGIPSEYELILTIISASTVPYSVQNVSTVLLNAEA
;
A
#
# COMPACT_ATOMS: atom_id res chain seq x y z
N MET A 1 -9.35 15.16 10.33
CA MET A 1 -8.83 15.02 8.96
C MET A 1 -9.06 13.58 8.53
N TYR A 2 -9.89 13.36 7.50
CA TYR A 2 -10.42 12.03 7.13
C TYR A 2 -9.55 11.29 6.09
N TYR A 3 -8.55 11.95 5.50
CA TYR A 3 -7.79 11.43 4.36
C TYR A 3 -6.98 10.16 4.63
N LEU A 4 -6.42 10.02 5.83
CA LEU A 4 -5.75 8.77 6.22
C LEU A 4 -6.75 7.62 6.31
N GLN A 5 -7.94 7.87 6.86
CA GLN A 5 -8.98 6.85 6.95
C GLN A 5 -9.46 6.43 5.56
N ASP A 6 -9.65 7.38 4.63
CA ASP A 6 -9.98 7.08 3.24
C ASP A 6 -8.91 6.26 2.52
N LEU A 7 -7.63 6.58 2.76
CA LEU A 7 -6.48 5.84 2.23
C LEU A 7 -6.44 4.40 2.79
N HIS A 8 -6.64 4.23 4.10
CA HIS A 8 -6.69 2.90 4.72
C HIS A 8 -7.96 2.11 4.40
N SER A 9 -9.02 2.78 3.93
CA SER A 9 -10.25 2.14 3.48
C SER A 9 -10.14 1.60 2.06
N GLN A 10 -9.10 1.98 1.31
CA GLN A 10 -8.83 1.41 -0.01
C GLN A 10 -8.50 -0.08 0.14
N LYS A 11 -9.19 -0.92 -0.64
CA LYS A 11 -8.97 -2.37 -0.68
C LYS A 11 -8.72 -2.81 -2.12
N LYS A 12 -7.87 -3.82 -2.31
CA LYS A 12 -7.66 -4.49 -3.60
C LYS A 12 -8.99 -5.02 -4.15
N GLY A 13 -9.74 -5.75 -3.32
CA GLY A 13 -10.97 -6.43 -3.78
C GLY A 13 -10.66 -7.34 -4.97
N ASP A 14 -11.45 -7.23 -6.03
CA ASP A 14 -11.27 -7.97 -7.30
C ASP A 14 -10.32 -7.28 -8.30
N LEU A 15 -9.66 -6.18 -7.92
CA LEU A 15 -8.69 -5.49 -8.77
C LEU A 15 -7.41 -6.32 -8.89
N LEU A 16 -6.74 -6.22 -10.04
CA LEU A 16 -5.37 -6.69 -10.15
C LEU A 16 -4.47 -5.88 -9.20
N MET A 17 -3.45 -6.52 -8.65
CA MET A 17 -2.48 -5.89 -7.74
C MET A 17 -1.88 -4.62 -8.33
N LYS A 18 -1.57 -4.63 -9.64
CA LYS A 18 -1.07 -3.44 -10.35
C LYS A 18 -2.04 -2.27 -10.32
N ASP A 19 -3.33 -2.54 -10.46
CA ASP A 19 -4.38 -1.53 -10.56
C ASP A 19 -4.65 -0.97 -9.16
N PHE A 20 -4.67 -1.83 -8.14
CA PHE A 20 -4.75 -1.43 -6.74
C PHE A 20 -3.57 -0.54 -6.31
N LEU A 21 -2.34 -0.95 -6.60
CA LEU A 21 -1.14 -0.16 -6.27
C LEU A 21 -1.13 1.19 -7.00
N MET A 22 -1.60 1.22 -8.25
CA MET A 22 -1.74 2.46 -9.02
C MET A 22 -2.80 3.38 -8.40
N GLN A 23 -3.95 2.84 -7.98
CA GLN A 23 -5.00 3.62 -7.34
C GLN A 23 -4.53 4.25 -6.02
N ILE A 24 -3.85 3.47 -5.17
CA ILE A 24 -3.27 3.97 -3.92
C ILE A 24 -2.22 5.05 -4.19
N LYS A 25 -1.37 4.87 -5.21
CA LYS A 25 -0.40 5.89 -5.62
C LYS A 25 -1.07 7.17 -6.07
N MET A 26 -2.11 7.09 -6.88
CA MET A 26 -2.87 8.26 -7.33
C MET A 26 -3.47 9.01 -6.14
N PHE A 27 -4.00 8.30 -5.15
CA PHE A 27 -4.54 8.90 -3.93
C PHE A 27 -3.46 9.63 -3.13
N TYR A 28 -2.30 8.99 -2.95
CA TYR A 28 -1.14 9.58 -2.29
C TYR A 28 -0.63 10.84 -3.02
N ASP A 29 -0.46 10.78 -4.35
CA ASP A 29 -0.02 11.92 -5.16
C ASP A 29 -1.04 13.07 -5.13
N HIS A 30 -2.34 12.75 -5.07
CA HIS A 30 -3.39 13.75 -4.94
C HIS A 30 -3.34 14.47 -3.58
N LEU A 31 -3.15 13.71 -2.50
CA LEU A 31 -2.99 14.25 -1.14
C LEU A 31 -1.74 15.12 -1.05
N ALA A 32 -0.62 14.66 -1.60
CA ALA A 32 0.60 15.45 -1.69
C ALA A 32 0.40 16.75 -2.47
N SER A 33 -0.36 16.72 -3.57
CA SER A 33 -0.70 17.91 -4.35
C SER A 33 -1.60 18.90 -3.58
N CYS A 34 -2.41 18.43 -2.63
CA CYS A 34 -3.19 19.26 -1.73
C CYS A 34 -2.38 19.80 -0.53
N GLY A 35 -1.10 19.47 -0.42
CA GLY A 35 -0.22 19.86 0.69
C GLY A 35 -0.26 18.91 1.89
N GLU A 36 -0.92 17.76 1.76
CA GLU A 36 -0.97 16.74 2.82
C GLU A 36 0.23 15.80 2.70
N VAL A 37 1.10 15.80 3.71
CA VAL A 37 2.34 15.00 3.68
C VAL A 37 2.12 13.69 4.41
N ILE A 38 1.76 12.64 3.65
CA ILE A 38 1.73 11.28 4.18
C ILE A 38 3.16 10.75 4.30
N SER A 39 3.47 10.16 5.45
CA SER A 39 4.78 9.53 5.68
C SER A 39 4.91 8.24 4.88
N LYS A 40 6.11 7.93 4.39
CA LYS A 40 6.43 6.64 3.73
C LYS A 40 5.93 5.40 4.50
N PRO A 41 6.14 5.27 5.83
CA PRO A 41 5.59 4.16 6.60
C PRO A 41 4.06 4.10 6.54
N GLU A 42 3.36 5.23 6.67
CA GLU A 42 1.89 5.27 6.58
C GLU A 42 1.40 4.85 5.19
N TYR A 43 2.10 5.28 4.15
CA TYR A 43 1.79 4.87 2.79
C TYR A 43 1.98 3.35 2.58
N VAL A 44 3.02 2.76 3.18
CA VAL A 44 3.19 1.30 3.20
C VAL A 44 2.06 0.64 3.99
N THR A 45 1.75 1.12 5.19
CA THR A 45 0.66 0.59 6.02
C THR A 45 -0.68 0.60 5.28
N ALA A 46 -0.97 1.67 4.52
CA ALA A 46 -2.17 1.74 3.69
C ALA A 46 -2.23 0.64 2.61
N ILE A 47 -1.11 0.39 1.93
CA ILE A 47 -1.00 -0.72 0.97
C ILE A 47 -1.27 -2.04 1.69
N LEU A 48 -0.59 -2.30 2.81
CA LEU A 48 -0.70 -3.55 3.56
C LEU A 48 -2.13 -3.80 4.07
N ASN A 49 -2.81 -2.77 4.59
CA ASN A 49 -4.18 -2.87 5.09
C ASN A 49 -5.22 -3.13 3.99
N GLY A 50 -4.95 -2.67 2.76
CA GLY A 50 -5.85 -2.85 1.63
C GLY A 50 -5.72 -4.20 0.94
N ILE A 51 -4.73 -5.01 1.30
CA ILE A 51 -4.46 -6.29 0.66
C ILE A 51 -5.26 -7.41 1.35
N PRO A 52 -5.92 -8.30 0.58
CA PRO A 52 -6.63 -9.44 1.13
C PRO A 52 -5.69 -10.42 1.84
N SER A 53 -6.26 -11.19 2.76
CA SER A 53 -5.51 -12.12 3.61
C SER A 53 -4.79 -13.23 2.85
N GLU A 54 -5.06 -13.39 1.55
CA GLU A 54 -4.32 -14.28 0.67
C GLU A 54 -2.81 -13.95 0.58
N TYR A 55 -2.42 -12.71 0.88
CA TYR A 55 -1.01 -12.29 0.94
C TYR A 55 -0.46 -12.14 2.37
N GLU A 56 -1.15 -12.64 3.41
CA GLU A 56 -0.72 -12.55 4.83
C GLU A 56 0.73 -13.00 5.03
N LEU A 57 1.18 -14.02 4.30
CA LEU A 57 2.57 -14.48 4.35
C LEU A 57 3.56 -13.40 3.92
N ILE A 58 3.23 -12.65 2.87
CA ILE A 58 4.04 -11.53 2.38
C ILE A 58 4.00 -10.37 3.38
N LEU A 59 2.84 -10.05 3.92
CA LEU A 59 2.68 -9.02 4.96
C LEU A 59 3.53 -9.37 6.19
N THR A 60 3.52 -10.63 6.60
CA THR A 60 4.30 -11.14 7.74
C THR A 60 5.81 -11.01 7.48
N ILE A 61 6.28 -11.39 6.28
CA ILE A 61 7.69 -11.25 5.90
C ILE A 61 8.11 -9.77 5.89
N ILE A 62 7.25 -8.90 5.33
CA ILE A 62 7.50 -7.46 5.27
C ILE A 62 7.56 -6.87 6.69
N SER A 63 6.60 -7.22 7.54
CA SER A 63 6.51 -6.70 8.91
C SER A 63 7.55 -7.28 9.87
N ALA A 64 8.05 -8.49 9.60
CA ALA A 64 9.10 -9.14 10.41
C ALA A 64 10.51 -8.67 10.04
N SER A 65 10.68 -8.03 8.88
CA SER A 65 11.98 -7.48 8.49
C SER A 65 12.33 -6.25 9.31
N THR A 66 13.55 -6.24 9.82
CA THR A 66 14.13 -5.08 10.53
C THR A 66 14.60 -3.98 9.57
N VAL A 67 14.60 -4.26 8.26
CA VAL A 67 14.98 -3.30 7.23
C VAL A 67 13.73 -2.53 6.79
N PRO A 68 13.73 -1.19 6.81
CA PRO A 68 12.61 -0.41 6.32
C PRO A 68 12.37 -0.71 4.84
N TYR A 69 11.24 -1.36 4.53
CA TYR A 69 10.85 -1.57 3.15
C TYR A 69 10.42 -0.27 2.50
N SER A 70 10.99 0.00 1.33
CA SER A 70 10.49 1.07 0.48
C SER A 70 9.14 0.66 -0.13
N VAL A 71 8.28 1.63 -0.38
CA VAL A 71 7.00 1.44 -1.09
C VAL A 71 7.24 0.71 -2.43
N GLN A 72 8.33 1.05 -3.13
CA GLN A 72 8.72 0.42 -4.39
C GLN A 72 8.99 -1.07 -4.22
N ASN A 73 9.72 -1.46 -3.16
CA ASN A 73 10.00 -2.86 -2.87
C ASN A 73 8.71 -3.61 -2.53
N VAL A 74 7.86 -3.06 -1.66
CA VAL A 74 6.57 -3.67 -1.30
C VAL A 74 5.71 -3.89 -2.55
N SER A 75 5.59 -2.84 -3.39
CA SER A 75 4.84 -2.91 -4.65
C SER A 75 5.38 -4.01 -5.57
N THR A 76 6.70 -4.11 -5.70
CA THR A 76 7.35 -5.11 -6.57
C THR A 76 7.13 -6.53 -6.07
N VAL A 77 7.28 -6.76 -4.76
CA VAL A 77 7.05 -8.08 -4.15
C VAL A 77 5.62 -8.53 -4.34
N LEU A 78 4.66 -7.62 -4.15
CA LEU A 78 3.23 -7.90 -4.33
C LEU A 78 2.87 -8.19 -5.79
N LEU A 79 3.44 -7.43 -6.74
CA LEU A 79 3.26 -7.69 -8.17
C LEU A 79 3.81 -9.05 -8.59
N ASN A 80 4.98 -9.42 -8.09
CA ASN A 80 5.59 -10.72 -8.39
C ASN A 80 4.80 -11.89 -7.78
N ALA A 81 4.06 -11.67 -6.69
CA ALA A 81 3.27 -12.70 -6.04
C ALA A 81 1.93 -12.97 -6.73
N GLU A 82 1.42 -12.04 -7.54
CA GLU A 82 0.21 -12.23 -8.35
C GLU A 82 0.51 -12.85 -9.74
N ALA A 83 1.79 -12.88 -10.14
CA ALA A 83 2.23 -13.32 -11.47
C ALA A 83 2.09 -14.82 -11.75
#